data_AF-A0A1Y2X0B6-F1
#
_entry.id   AF-A0A1Y2X0B6-F1
#
_cell.length_a   1.000
_cell.length_b   1.000
_cell.length_c   1.000
_cell.angle_alpha   90.00
_cell.angle_beta   90.00
_cell.angle_gamma   90.00
#
_symmetry.space_group_name_H-M   'P 1'
#
loop_
_entity.id
_entity.type
_entity.pdbx_description
1 polymer ?
#
loop_
_entity_poly.entity_id
_entity_poly.type
_entity_poly.pdbx_seq_one_letter_code
_entity_poly.pdbx_strand_id
1 'polypeptide(L)'
;MEFSNPYDDYQRALDYDFHTELAPGIWTVCTKLDRTTLLAHDITEVFAGDSSSARGLSGLLYTDTIDLFEKVTAILNHDNLICLRDCFSVAKQKPGSRDYEKRTFLVWDNCDAGTLENLLVEEYDKYTLDQETNKSTSTSSTEKSEATSSDKKSASSSKTNEKSNPDTPMTDTHETDAPKKFLPESLCWHVLISVLKALAWLHDGSPELVAVGPGKYGMNPTPDWNPALHRDITPANIHFQQPRRNETYGQCKLGNYSSVYLSSHHNGDGQSNVERVRAKALVPRLGGPHKHLDELIQLDDKYGYTYQEQPDQPYTVISEWRALGEILQAMMIPPSGTKTNVHAHILKIAQHGVRYNLENADYSAALRNIIVRLMTLNPDEKLKDGKYRFPNRDTLTSNLCILAFGRYRQWRSLVPEGQEVVTVEAERLGQAAEDANATAEAVVATLEMYKVVESIEEKEMEKGPWRLDDYQDIDLDVFEDSGANYQDMAHFEEEMIYRYDELLPDDNWKFDD
;
A
#
# COMPACT_ATOMS: atom_id res chain seq x y z
N MET A 1 12.88 -34.40 19.33
CA MET A 1 11.61 -34.33 18.58
C MET A 1 10.54 -34.02 19.58
N GLU A 2 10.18 -32.75 19.71
CA GLU A 2 8.96 -32.38 20.41
C GLU A 2 7.80 -32.90 19.56
N PHE A 3 6.90 -33.66 20.18
CA PHE A 3 5.65 -34.06 19.53
C PHE A 3 4.76 -32.81 19.49
N SER A 4 4.69 -32.13 18.34
CA SER A 4 3.61 -31.18 18.12
C SER A 4 2.29 -31.95 18.19
N ASN A 5 1.35 -31.45 18.97
CA ASN A 5 0.08 -32.11 19.12
C ASN A 5 -0.65 -32.00 17.77
N PRO A 6 -1.06 -33.11 17.13
CA PRO A 6 -1.70 -33.09 15.82
C PRO A 6 -3.05 -32.34 15.82
N TYR A 7 -3.55 -31.96 17.00
CA TYR A 7 -4.72 -31.12 17.18
C TYR A 7 -4.42 -29.62 17.16
N ASP A 8 -3.17 -29.17 17.32
CA ASP A 8 -2.82 -27.76 17.35
C ASP A 8 -3.10 -27.08 16.00
N ASP A 9 -2.87 -27.79 14.88
CA ASP A 9 -3.21 -27.33 13.52
C ASP A 9 -4.70 -26.99 13.34
N TYR A 10 -5.58 -27.69 14.07
CA TYR A 10 -7.03 -27.49 13.98
C TYR A 10 -7.53 -26.42 14.95
N GLN A 11 -6.78 -26.10 16.01
CA GLN A 11 -7.17 -25.04 16.93
C GLN A 11 -7.13 -23.68 16.26
N ARG A 12 -6.10 -23.39 15.45
CA ARG A 12 -6.03 -22.14 14.69
C ARG A 12 -7.19 -21.94 13.73
N ALA A 13 -7.69 -23.04 13.14
CA ALA A 13 -8.87 -22.97 12.28
C ALA A 13 -10.15 -22.54 13.03
N LEU A 14 -10.21 -22.72 14.36
CA LEU A 14 -11.33 -22.26 15.17
C LEU A 14 -11.37 -20.74 15.30
N ASP A 15 -10.29 -20.03 14.96
CA ASP A 15 -10.24 -18.56 15.03
C ASP A 15 -10.88 -17.90 13.80
N TYR A 16 -11.25 -18.68 12.78
CA TYR A 16 -11.79 -18.17 11.52
C TYR A 16 -13.22 -18.65 11.24
N ASP A 17 -14.02 -17.76 10.67
CA ASP A 17 -15.32 -18.03 10.07
C ASP A 17 -15.20 -17.97 8.54
N PHE A 18 -15.44 -19.09 7.85
CA PHE A 18 -15.50 -19.11 6.37
C PHE A 18 -16.80 -18.48 5.87
N HIS A 19 -16.69 -17.52 4.96
CA HIS A 19 -17.83 -16.76 4.45
C HIS A 19 -18.21 -17.19 3.02
N THR A 20 -17.39 -16.81 2.04
CA THR A 20 -17.72 -16.96 0.61
C THR A 20 -16.54 -17.54 -0.15
N GLU A 21 -16.78 -18.54 -1.00
CA GLU A 21 -15.77 -19.01 -1.96
C GLU A 21 -15.79 -18.10 -3.19
N LEU A 22 -14.72 -17.34 -3.39
CA LEU A 22 -14.59 -16.37 -4.49
C LEU A 22 -14.21 -17.06 -5.80
N ALA A 23 -13.36 -18.09 -5.69
CA ALA A 23 -12.91 -18.95 -6.77
C ALA A 23 -12.59 -20.34 -6.18
N PRO A 24 -12.50 -21.40 -6.99
CA PRO A 24 -12.19 -22.73 -6.47
C PRO A 24 -10.93 -22.73 -5.58
N GLY A 25 -11.10 -23.06 -4.30
CA GLY A 25 -10.02 -23.06 -3.32
C GLY A 25 -9.64 -21.69 -2.75
N ILE A 26 -10.28 -20.59 -3.15
CA ILE A 26 -10.05 -19.25 -2.60
C ILE A 26 -11.30 -18.80 -1.85
N TRP A 27 -11.14 -18.58 -0.56
CA TRP A 27 -12.21 -18.26 0.37
C TRP A 27 -11.99 -16.90 1.01
N THR A 28 -13.05 -16.12 1.16
CA THR A 28 -13.08 -15.05 2.13
C THR A 28 -13.33 -15.65 3.52
N VAL A 29 -12.44 -15.35 4.46
CA VAL A 29 -12.57 -15.75 5.86
C VAL A 29 -12.58 -14.51 6.74
N CYS A 30 -13.11 -14.64 7.94
CA CYS A 30 -13.20 -13.55 8.90
C CYS A 30 -12.65 -14.05 10.24
N THR A 31 -11.76 -13.29 10.86
CA THR A 31 -11.28 -13.59 12.22
C THR A 31 -12.42 -13.40 13.23
N LYS A 32 -12.59 -14.33 14.17
CA LYS A 32 -13.68 -14.26 15.16
C LYS A 32 -13.48 -13.13 16.18
N LEU A 33 -12.24 -12.80 16.49
CA LEU A 33 -11.88 -11.84 17.53
C LEU A 33 -12.24 -10.40 17.12
N ASP A 34 -11.75 -9.94 15.97
CA ASP A 34 -11.83 -8.56 15.51
C ASP A 34 -12.64 -8.38 14.22
N ARG A 35 -13.20 -9.48 13.69
CA ARG A 35 -13.99 -9.49 12.45
C ARG A 35 -13.25 -8.98 11.22
N THR A 36 -11.91 -9.05 11.23
CA THR A 36 -11.09 -8.70 10.08
C THR A 36 -11.28 -9.71 8.95
N THR A 37 -11.63 -9.20 7.78
CA THR A 37 -11.80 -10.00 6.57
C THR A 37 -10.45 -10.29 5.92
N LEU A 38 -10.18 -11.57 5.63
CA LEU A 38 -8.95 -12.11 5.05
C LEU A 38 -9.25 -13.06 3.89
N LEU A 39 -8.23 -13.45 3.14
CA LEU A 39 -8.32 -14.42 2.05
C LEU A 39 -7.61 -15.72 2.44
N ALA A 40 -8.32 -16.84 2.45
CA ALA A 40 -7.78 -18.17 2.66
C ALA A 40 -7.66 -18.91 1.32
N HIS A 41 -6.44 -19.33 0.97
CA HIS A 41 -6.14 -20.10 -0.23
C HIS A 41 -5.84 -21.55 0.14
N ASP A 42 -6.67 -22.47 -0.35
CA ASP A 42 -6.54 -23.92 -0.24
C ASP A 42 -5.33 -24.38 -1.06
N ILE A 43 -4.27 -24.81 -0.37
CA ILE A 43 -3.02 -25.30 -0.96
C ILE A 43 -2.83 -26.80 -0.72
N THR A 44 -3.90 -27.52 -0.40
CA THR A 44 -3.87 -28.95 -0.08
C THR A 44 -3.24 -29.78 -1.19
N GLU A 45 -3.62 -29.53 -2.44
CA GLU A 45 -3.07 -30.27 -3.59
C GLU A 45 -1.58 -29.99 -3.80
N VAL A 46 -1.12 -28.78 -3.43
CA VAL A 46 0.28 -28.39 -3.53
C VAL A 46 1.15 -29.18 -2.55
N PHE A 47 0.60 -29.56 -1.40
CA PHE A 47 1.25 -30.44 -0.43
C PHE A 47 1.09 -31.93 -0.74
N ALA A 48 0.01 -32.32 -1.43
CA ALA A 48 -0.25 -33.72 -1.77
C ALA A 48 0.57 -34.23 -2.97
N GLY A 49 1.10 -33.33 -3.80
CA GLY A 49 1.98 -33.68 -4.90
C GLY A 49 3.36 -34.17 -4.43
N ASP A 50 4.04 -34.98 -5.25
CA ASP A 50 5.44 -35.35 -5.00
C ASP A 50 6.26 -34.09 -4.73
N SER A 51 7.22 -34.13 -3.80
CA SER A 51 8.05 -32.97 -3.39
C SER A 51 8.74 -32.26 -4.56
N SER A 52 8.87 -32.91 -5.72
CA SER A 52 9.32 -32.32 -6.99
C SER A 52 8.34 -31.33 -7.65
N SER A 53 7.06 -31.33 -7.24
CA SER A 53 6.00 -30.45 -7.75
C SER A 53 5.67 -29.27 -6.84
N ALA A 54 6.09 -29.30 -5.56
CA ALA A 54 5.96 -28.17 -4.65
C ALA A 54 6.90 -27.04 -5.10
N ARG A 55 6.38 -26.10 -5.88
CA ARG A 55 7.11 -24.90 -6.34
C ARG A 55 6.63 -23.67 -5.57
N GLY A 56 7.55 -22.77 -5.26
CA GLY A 56 7.25 -21.49 -4.62
C GLY A 56 7.12 -21.58 -3.09
N LEU A 57 6.33 -20.68 -2.51
CA LEU A 57 6.18 -20.51 -1.06
C LEU A 57 5.68 -21.78 -0.37
N SER A 58 4.75 -22.53 -0.95
CA SER A 58 4.23 -23.78 -0.39
C SER A 58 5.33 -24.82 -0.09
N GLY A 59 6.34 -24.94 -0.95
CA GLY A 59 7.47 -25.84 -0.71
C GLY A 59 8.37 -25.40 0.44
N LEU A 60 8.45 -24.09 0.71
CA LEU A 60 9.20 -23.53 1.85
C LEU A 60 8.44 -23.69 3.16
N LEU A 61 7.11 -23.66 3.12
CA LEU A 61 6.26 -23.74 4.31
C LEU A 61 6.04 -25.18 4.83
N TYR A 62 6.46 -26.21 4.07
CA TYR A 62 6.23 -27.63 4.40
C TYR A 62 7.42 -28.33 5.08
N THR A 63 8.49 -27.63 5.49
CA THR A 63 9.64 -28.35 6.06
C THR A 63 9.36 -28.78 7.49
N ASP A 64 8.98 -30.05 7.69
CA ASP A 64 8.83 -30.75 9.00
C ASP A 64 10.03 -30.59 9.95
N THR A 65 11.15 -30.03 9.46
CA THR A 65 12.41 -29.89 10.17
C THR A 65 12.79 -28.44 10.51
N ILE A 66 12.15 -27.43 9.91
CA ILE A 66 12.49 -26.00 10.13
C ILE A 66 11.21 -25.17 10.08
N ASP A 67 10.94 -24.42 11.14
CA ASP A 67 9.88 -23.40 11.15
C ASP A 67 10.28 -22.21 10.27
N LEU A 68 10.14 -22.39 8.96
CA LEU A 68 10.30 -21.33 7.97
C LEU A 68 9.04 -20.47 7.87
N PHE A 69 7.90 -20.94 8.36
CA PHE A 69 6.64 -20.20 8.30
C PHE A 69 6.74 -18.91 9.09
N GLU A 70 7.17 -18.96 10.36
CA GLU A 70 7.33 -17.76 11.17
C GLU A 70 8.30 -16.75 10.54
N LYS A 71 9.40 -17.24 9.95
CA LYS A 71 10.40 -16.40 9.27
C LYS A 71 9.86 -15.74 8.01
N VAL A 72 9.15 -16.50 7.17
CA VAL A 72 8.53 -15.97 5.95
C VAL A 72 7.44 -14.97 6.31
N THR A 73 6.59 -15.29 7.30
CA THR A 73 5.56 -14.40 7.83
C THR A 73 6.19 -13.10 8.35
N ALA A 74 7.29 -13.17 9.11
CA ALA A 74 7.99 -11.98 9.58
C ALA A 74 8.52 -11.10 8.43
N ILE A 75 9.05 -11.71 7.36
CA ILE A 75 9.51 -10.97 6.18
C ILE A 75 8.34 -10.35 5.40
N LEU A 76 7.20 -11.02 5.31
CA LEU A 76 6.04 -10.51 4.58
C LEU A 76 5.14 -9.59 5.42
N ASN A 77 5.40 -9.48 6.73
CA ASN A 77 4.63 -8.64 7.64
C ASN A 77 5.06 -7.18 7.54
N HIS A 78 4.48 -6.45 6.59
CA HIS A 78 4.71 -5.03 6.40
C HIS A 78 3.43 -4.35 5.90
N ASP A 79 3.15 -3.12 6.35
CA ASP A 79 1.87 -2.43 6.09
C ASP A 79 1.57 -2.27 4.59
N ASN A 80 2.61 -2.08 3.76
CA ASN A 80 2.48 -1.97 2.31
C ASN A 80 2.86 -3.24 1.53
N LEU A 81 2.94 -4.39 2.20
CA LEU A 81 2.98 -5.70 1.56
C LEU A 81 1.65 -6.42 1.78
N ILE A 82 1.26 -7.31 0.86
CA ILE A 82 0.21 -8.29 1.15
C ILE A 82 0.77 -9.29 2.16
N CYS A 83 0.34 -9.20 3.41
CA CYS A 83 0.88 -10.03 4.48
C CYS A 83 0.35 -11.46 4.38
N LEU A 84 1.24 -12.43 4.59
CA LEU A 84 0.87 -13.78 5.00
C LEU A 84 0.52 -13.72 6.49
N ARG A 85 -0.74 -13.98 6.84
CA ARG A 85 -1.26 -13.86 8.21
C ARG A 85 -1.14 -15.16 9.00
N ASP A 86 -1.49 -16.28 8.36
CA ASP A 86 -1.55 -17.56 9.05
C ASP A 86 -1.50 -18.74 8.05
N CYS A 87 -1.30 -19.93 8.60
CA CYS A 87 -1.44 -21.21 7.91
C CYS A 87 -2.13 -22.19 8.87
N PHE A 88 -3.28 -22.71 8.48
CA PHE A 88 -4.04 -23.65 9.30
C PHE A 88 -4.59 -24.81 8.46
N SER A 89 -4.98 -25.89 9.13
CA SER A 89 -5.61 -27.03 8.48
C SER A 89 -7.00 -27.33 9.03
N VAL A 90 -7.92 -27.77 8.16
CA VAL A 90 -9.28 -28.20 8.52
C VAL A 90 -9.56 -29.60 8.00
N ALA A 91 -10.26 -30.41 8.79
CA ALA A 91 -10.74 -31.70 8.36
C ALA A 91 -12.10 -31.52 7.68
N LYS A 92 -12.15 -31.63 6.34
CA LYS A 92 -13.39 -31.54 5.56
C LYS A 92 -13.86 -32.93 5.18
N GLN A 93 -15.09 -33.27 5.51
CA GLN A 93 -15.67 -34.55 5.10
C GLN A 93 -15.78 -34.60 3.57
N LYS A 94 -15.28 -35.68 2.95
CA LYS A 94 -15.39 -35.86 1.49
C LYS A 94 -16.85 -36.03 1.09
N PRO A 95 -17.34 -35.35 0.03
CA PRO A 95 -18.72 -35.52 -0.43
C PRO A 95 -19.05 -37.00 -0.68
N GLY A 96 -20.04 -37.53 0.03
CA GLY A 96 -20.48 -38.92 -0.11
C GLY A 96 -19.57 -39.99 0.53
N SER A 97 -18.52 -39.62 1.26
CA SER A 97 -17.70 -40.54 2.07
C SER A 97 -17.81 -40.24 3.57
N ARG A 98 -17.46 -41.22 4.40
CA ARG A 98 -17.20 -41.03 5.84
C ARG A 98 -15.78 -40.56 6.12
N ASP A 99 -14.94 -40.53 5.09
CA ASP A 99 -13.55 -40.11 5.21
C ASP A 99 -13.44 -38.59 5.28
N TYR A 100 -12.53 -38.12 6.13
CA TYR A 100 -12.15 -36.72 6.21
C TYR A 100 -10.88 -36.49 5.40
N GLU A 101 -10.84 -35.38 4.69
CA GLU A 101 -9.67 -34.87 4.01
C GLU A 101 -9.11 -33.70 4.82
N LYS A 102 -7.82 -33.77 5.18
CA LYS A 102 -7.11 -32.62 5.72
C LYS A 102 -6.92 -31.63 4.58
N ARG A 103 -7.45 -30.42 4.74
CA ARG A 103 -7.22 -29.30 3.84
C ARG A 103 -6.41 -28.23 4.51
N THR A 104 -5.38 -27.73 3.84
CA THR A 104 -4.47 -26.71 4.39
C THR A 104 -4.68 -25.39 3.66
N PHE A 105 -4.81 -24.32 4.43
CA PHE A 105 -5.09 -22.97 3.93
C PHE A 105 -3.96 -22.01 4.32
N LEU A 106 -3.51 -21.20 3.37
CA LEU A 106 -2.73 -19.99 3.66
C LEU A 106 -3.66 -18.78 3.74
N VAL A 107 -3.52 -17.99 4.79
CA VAL A 107 -4.34 -16.81 5.05
C VAL A 107 -3.56 -15.56 4.70
N TRP A 108 -4.14 -14.71 3.87
CA TRP A 108 -3.55 -13.49 3.35
C TRP A 108 -4.42 -12.28 3.67
N ASP A 109 -3.83 -11.09 3.61
CA ASP A 109 -4.62 -9.85 3.59
C ASP A 109 -5.66 -9.87 2.47
N ASN A 110 -6.88 -9.44 2.78
CA ASN A 110 -7.90 -9.20 1.76
C ASN A 110 -7.74 -7.78 1.20
N CYS A 111 -7.47 -7.67 -0.10
CA CYS A 111 -7.42 -6.39 -0.83
C CYS A 111 -8.67 -6.27 -1.71
N ASP A 112 -9.75 -5.82 -1.09
CA ASP A 112 -11.12 -5.81 -1.61
C ASP A 112 -11.46 -4.60 -2.50
N ALA A 113 -10.55 -3.63 -2.65
CA ALA A 113 -10.69 -2.54 -3.61
C ALA A 113 -10.04 -2.83 -4.98
N GLY A 114 -9.54 -4.06 -5.18
CA GLY A 114 -8.96 -4.49 -6.45
C GLY A 114 -7.51 -4.06 -6.64
N THR A 115 -7.07 -3.98 -7.89
CA THR A 115 -5.69 -3.64 -8.27
C THR A 115 -5.61 -2.28 -8.95
N LEU A 116 -4.40 -1.71 -9.02
CA LEU A 116 -4.14 -0.51 -9.81
C LEU A 116 -4.41 -0.74 -11.30
N GLU A 117 -4.24 -1.97 -11.81
CA GLU A 117 -4.65 -2.29 -13.18
C GLU A 117 -6.15 -2.11 -13.39
N ASN A 118 -6.99 -2.59 -12.47
CA ASN A 118 -8.44 -2.41 -12.56
C ASN A 118 -8.81 -0.92 -12.61
N LEU A 119 -8.20 -0.12 -11.74
CA LEU A 119 -8.44 1.33 -11.69
C LEU A 119 -8.02 2.03 -13.00
N LEU A 120 -6.87 1.67 -13.56
CA LEU A 120 -6.40 2.25 -14.82
C LEU A 120 -7.34 1.90 -15.99
N VAL A 121 -7.84 0.65 -16.05
CA VAL A 121 -8.83 0.25 -17.07
C VAL A 121 -10.10 1.09 -16.98
N GLU A 122 -10.66 1.23 -15.76
CA GLU A 122 -11.88 2.02 -15.56
C GLU A 122 -11.72 3.48 -15.98
N GLU A 123 -10.58 4.10 -15.65
CA GLU A 123 -10.32 5.49 -16.01
C GLU A 123 -10.02 5.67 -17.51
N TYR A 124 -9.46 4.65 -18.18
CA TYR A 124 -9.31 4.68 -19.64
C TYR A 124 -10.67 4.68 -20.36
N ASP A 125 -11.61 3.89 -19.87
CA ASP A 125 -12.96 3.82 -20.45
C ASP A 125 -13.69 5.17 -20.29
N LYS A 126 -13.59 5.79 -19.11
CA LYS A 126 -14.14 7.15 -18.86
C LYS A 126 -13.49 8.20 -19.75
N TYR A 127 -12.16 8.21 -19.86
CA TYR A 127 -11.43 9.19 -20.66
C TYR A 127 -11.77 9.10 -22.16
N THR A 128 -11.96 7.88 -22.67
CA THR A 128 -12.32 7.67 -24.08
C THR A 128 -13.73 8.21 -24.39
N LEU A 129 -14.68 8.05 -23.47
CA LEU A 129 -16.04 8.59 -23.60
C LEU A 129 -16.06 10.12 -23.61
N ASP A 130 -15.28 10.78 -22.75
CA ASP A 130 -15.19 12.25 -22.68
C ASP A 130 -14.60 12.83 -23.99
N GLN A 131 -13.63 12.16 -24.60
CA GLN A 131 -13.06 12.57 -25.89
C GLN A 131 -14.07 12.46 -27.05
N GLU A 132 -14.87 11.38 -27.09
CA GLU A 132 -15.88 11.17 -28.13
C GLU A 132 -17.05 12.17 -28.05
N THR A 133 -17.49 12.50 -26.82
CA THR A 133 -18.56 13.48 -26.56
C THR A 133 -18.12 14.91 -26.90
N ASN A 134 -16.88 15.29 -26.56
CA ASN A 134 -16.32 16.60 -26.92
C ASN A 134 -16.11 16.75 -28.44
N LYS A 135 -15.73 15.68 -29.13
CA LYS A 135 -15.61 15.67 -30.60
C LYS A 135 -16.96 15.79 -31.30
N SER A 136 -18.02 15.22 -30.73
CA SER A 136 -19.39 15.27 -31.26
C SER A 136 -20.04 16.65 -31.07
N THR A 137 -19.65 17.37 -30.02
CA THR A 137 -20.20 18.72 -29.70
C THR A 137 -19.48 19.84 -30.48
N SER A 138 -18.24 19.61 -30.90
CA SER A 138 -17.45 20.57 -31.68
C SER A 138 -17.72 20.53 -33.20
N THR A 139 -18.54 19.58 -33.70
CA THR A 139 -18.83 19.44 -35.15
C THR A 139 -20.17 20.03 -35.62
N SER A 140 -20.96 20.71 -34.77
CA SER A 140 -22.31 21.17 -35.15
C SER A 140 -22.46 22.67 -35.49
N SER A 141 -21.39 23.42 -35.77
CA SER A 141 -21.48 24.87 -35.99
C SER A 141 -20.73 25.39 -37.21
N THR A 142 -20.89 24.77 -38.39
CA THR A 142 -20.77 25.50 -39.67
C THR A 142 -21.53 24.75 -40.78
N GLU A 143 -22.73 25.23 -41.14
CA GLU A 143 -23.26 25.27 -42.52
C GLU A 143 -24.67 25.92 -42.57
N LYS A 144 -24.73 27.16 -43.08
CA LYS A 144 -25.86 27.79 -43.81
C LYS A 144 -25.39 27.83 -45.28
N SER A 145 -26.14 27.72 -46.37
CA SER A 145 -27.56 27.71 -46.76
C SER A 145 -27.57 27.44 -48.30
N GLU A 146 -28.50 26.72 -48.93
CA GLU A 146 -29.68 27.23 -49.68
C GLU A 146 -30.37 26.02 -50.38
N ALA A 147 -31.65 25.71 -50.09
CA ALA A 147 -32.88 26.07 -50.80
C ALA A 147 -33.39 25.04 -51.87
N THR A 148 -34.51 24.36 -51.61
CA THR A 148 -35.83 24.55 -52.31
C THR A 148 -36.93 23.52 -51.92
N SER A 149 -38.13 24.09 -51.69
CA SER A 149 -39.54 23.61 -51.62
C SER A 149 -39.95 22.11 -51.75
N SER A 150 -40.86 21.63 -50.89
CA SER A 150 -42.33 21.71 -51.05
C SER A 150 -43.15 20.82 -50.08
N ASP A 151 -44.25 21.39 -49.57
CA ASP A 151 -45.57 20.82 -49.26
C ASP A 151 -45.87 19.74 -48.17
N LYS A 152 -46.66 20.21 -47.19
CA LYS A 152 -47.98 19.73 -46.66
C LYS A 152 -48.10 18.96 -45.33
N LYS A 153 -48.89 19.61 -44.43
CA LYS A 153 -49.92 19.11 -43.47
C LYS A 153 -49.44 18.17 -42.34
N SER A 154 -49.90 18.18 -41.09
CA SER A 154 -50.94 18.86 -40.28
C SER A 154 -50.85 18.20 -38.89
N ALA A 155 -50.76 18.88 -37.73
CA ALA A 155 -51.84 19.17 -36.76
C ALA A 155 -51.15 19.19 -35.36
N SER A 156 -51.05 20.32 -34.66
CA SER A 156 -51.93 20.87 -33.61
C SER A 156 -51.91 20.18 -32.22
N SER A 157 -51.28 20.83 -31.23
CA SER A 157 -51.80 21.07 -29.85
C SER A 157 -50.75 21.86 -29.05
N SER A 158 -50.81 23.21 -29.01
CA SER A 158 -51.32 24.06 -27.90
C SER A 158 -50.46 24.01 -26.61
N LYS A 159 -49.57 25.01 -26.40
CA LYS A 159 -49.71 26.25 -25.56
C LYS A 159 -49.79 25.94 -24.06
N THR A 160 -48.89 26.47 -23.22
CA THR A 160 -48.94 27.87 -22.74
C THR A 160 -47.57 28.50 -22.43
N ASN A 161 -47.46 29.78 -22.80
CA ASN A 161 -46.42 30.74 -22.43
C ASN A 161 -46.61 31.26 -21.00
N GLU A 162 -45.52 31.53 -20.30
CA GLU A 162 -45.48 32.62 -19.32
C GLU A 162 -44.20 33.47 -19.49
N LYS A 163 -44.41 34.78 -19.39
CA LYS A 163 -43.53 35.90 -19.75
C LYS A 163 -42.59 36.23 -18.57
N SER A 164 -41.30 36.43 -18.85
CA SER A 164 -40.55 37.72 -18.83
C SER A 164 -39.92 38.12 -17.50
N ASN A 165 -38.58 38.14 -17.45
CA ASN A 165 -37.81 39.37 -17.22
C ASN A 165 -36.32 39.17 -17.59
N PRO A 166 -35.69 40.08 -18.34
CA PRO A 166 -34.25 40.14 -18.53
C PRO A 166 -33.65 41.14 -17.53
N ASP A 167 -32.59 40.77 -16.83
CA ASP A 167 -31.51 41.67 -16.36
C ASP A 167 -30.63 40.89 -15.38
N THR A 168 -29.66 40.16 -15.92
CA THR A 168 -28.46 39.77 -15.17
C THR A 168 -27.31 39.75 -16.18
N PRO A 169 -26.24 40.56 -15.99
CA PRO A 169 -25.14 40.58 -16.92
C PRO A 169 -24.42 39.24 -16.85
N MET A 170 -24.36 38.57 -18.01
CA MET A 170 -23.51 37.42 -18.25
C MET A 170 -22.06 37.79 -17.96
N THR A 171 -21.54 37.31 -16.84
CA THR A 171 -20.12 37.03 -16.71
C THR A 171 -19.90 35.63 -17.29
N ASP A 172 -19.76 35.57 -18.61
CA ASP A 172 -19.11 34.45 -19.29
C ASP A 172 -17.63 34.49 -18.91
N THR A 173 -17.33 34.03 -17.70
CA THR A 173 -16.01 33.50 -17.40
C THR A 173 -15.87 32.25 -18.24
N HIS A 174 -15.24 32.37 -19.40
CA HIS A 174 -14.52 31.26 -20.00
C HIS A 174 -13.53 30.75 -18.96
N GLU A 175 -13.99 29.82 -18.10
CA GLU A 175 -13.10 28.85 -17.47
C GLU A 175 -12.33 28.24 -18.62
N THR A 176 -11.06 28.63 -18.70
CA THR A 176 -10.12 27.99 -19.59
C THR A 176 -10.00 26.59 -19.03
N ASP A 177 -10.61 25.62 -19.71
CA ASP A 177 -10.57 24.19 -19.38
C ASP A 177 -9.10 23.79 -19.24
N ALA A 178 -8.58 23.88 -18.01
CA ALA A 178 -7.27 23.38 -17.68
C ALA A 178 -7.29 21.88 -18.03
N PRO A 179 -6.26 21.37 -18.73
CA PRO A 179 -6.23 19.98 -19.13
C PRO A 179 -6.39 19.09 -17.89
N LYS A 180 -7.53 18.41 -17.80
CA LYS A 180 -7.90 17.58 -16.66
C LYS A 180 -6.80 16.53 -16.44
N LYS A 181 -6.23 16.50 -15.23
CA LYS A 181 -5.31 15.44 -14.77
C LYS A 181 -5.93 14.08 -15.06
N PHE A 182 -5.13 13.12 -15.54
CA PHE A 182 -5.66 11.80 -15.86
C PHE A 182 -6.08 11.06 -14.58
N LEU A 183 -5.15 10.86 -13.64
CA LEU A 183 -5.46 10.49 -12.26
C LEU A 183 -5.15 11.64 -11.29
N PRO A 184 -5.84 11.72 -10.13
CA PRO A 184 -5.50 12.65 -9.06
C PRO A 184 -4.02 12.53 -8.65
N GLU A 185 -3.40 13.67 -8.35
CA GLU A 185 -2.00 13.70 -7.93
C GLU A 185 -1.82 13.09 -6.54
N SER A 186 -2.80 13.30 -5.66
CA SER A 186 -2.94 12.63 -4.36
C SER A 186 -2.82 11.11 -4.45
N LEU A 187 -3.50 10.48 -5.41
CA LEU A 187 -3.40 9.04 -5.65
C LEU A 187 -2.01 8.62 -6.15
N CYS A 188 -1.40 9.40 -7.03
CA CYS A 188 -0.03 9.15 -7.52
C CYS A 188 0.98 9.16 -6.35
N TRP A 189 0.85 10.12 -5.44
CA TRP A 189 1.65 10.17 -4.21
C TRP A 189 1.39 8.97 -3.30
N HIS A 190 0.12 8.58 -3.12
CA HIS A 190 -0.24 7.43 -2.29
C HIS A 190 0.43 6.15 -2.79
N VAL A 191 0.35 5.85 -4.09
CA VAL A 191 1.02 4.69 -4.71
C VAL A 191 2.54 4.78 -4.59
N LEU A 192 3.14 5.94 -4.95
CA LEU A 192 4.58 6.14 -4.88
C LEU A 192 5.13 5.87 -3.48
N ILE A 193 4.54 6.45 -2.44
CA ILE A 193 5.02 6.31 -1.06
C ILE A 193 4.80 4.88 -0.56
N SER A 194 3.62 4.30 -0.79
CA SER A 194 3.32 2.94 -0.33
C SER A 194 4.24 1.90 -0.96
N VAL A 195 4.45 1.96 -2.28
CA VAL A 195 5.35 1.02 -2.97
C VAL A 195 6.81 1.27 -2.57
N LEU A 196 7.25 2.51 -2.40
CA LEU A 196 8.61 2.78 -1.90
C LEU A 196 8.84 2.28 -0.47
N LYS A 197 7.85 2.35 0.43
CA LYS A 197 7.94 1.74 1.76
C LYS A 197 8.11 0.22 1.66
N ALA A 198 7.28 -0.43 0.84
CA ALA A 198 7.39 -1.87 0.58
C ALA A 198 8.77 -2.26 0.02
N LEU A 199 9.27 -1.51 -0.97
CA LEU A 199 10.59 -1.74 -1.55
C LEU A 199 11.72 -1.42 -0.56
N ALA A 200 11.58 -0.40 0.29
CA ALA A 200 12.58 -0.10 1.31
C ALA A 200 12.70 -1.24 2.34
N TRP A 201 11.59 -1.86 2.70
CA TRP A 201 11.61 -3.07 3.51
C TRP A 201 12.28 -4.24 2.78
N LEU A 202 11.89 -4.54 1.54
CA LEU A 202 12.46 -5.66 0.78
C LEU A 202 13.96 -5.46 0.47
N HIS A 203 14.37 -4.27 0.06
CA HIS A 203 15.75 -3.98 -0.34
C HIS A 203 16.69 -3.73 0.84
N ASP A 204 16.25 -2.92 1.79
CA ASP A 204 17.13 -2.33 2.80
C ASP A 204 16.85 -2.92 4.21
N GLY A 205 15.72 -3.62 4.39
CA GLY A 205 15.28 -4.11 5.69
C GLY A 205 14.72 -3.00 6.58
N SER A 206 14.26 -1.90 5.97
CA SER A 206 13.76 -0.70 6.66
C SER A 206 12.23 -0.75 6.83
N PRO A 207 11.71 -1.03 8.04
CA PRO A 207 10.30 -1.40 8.22
C PRO A 207 9.35 -0.20 8.23
N GLU A 208 9.77 0.94 8.79
CA GLU A 208 8.87 2.08 8.97
C GLU A 208 9.61 3.41 8.84
N LEU A 209 8.84 4.42 8.41
CA LEU A 209 9.26 5.81 8.34
C LEU A 209 8.99 6.49 9.68
N VAL A 210 10.06 6.81 10.40
CA VAL A 210 10.01 7.32 11.77
C VAL A 210 10.41 8.79 11.79
N ALA A 211 9.73 9.60 12.60
CA ALA A 211 10.13 10.98 12.84
C ALA A 211 11.42 11.01 13.68
N VAL A 212 12.50 11.58 13.14
CA VAL A 212 13.80 11.71 13.83
C VAL A 212 14.01 13.11 14.39
N GLY A 213 13.09 14.04 14.11
CA GLY A 213 13.10 15.40 14.60
C GLY A 213 12.06 16.28 13.89
N PRO A 214 12.01 17.57 14.22
CA PRO A 214 11.05 18.50 13.63
C PRO A 214 11.18 18.55 12.11
N GLY A 215 10.17 18.01 11.42
CA GLY A 215 10.13 17.96 9.95
C GLY A 215 11.15 17.00 9.31
N LYS A 216 11.85 16.17 10.09
CA LYS A 216 12.84 15.20 9.60
C LYS A 216 12.35 13.77 9.84
N TYR A 217 12.61 12.91 8.87
CA TYR A 217 12.26 11.50 8.92
C TYR A 217 13.47 10.64 8.59
N GLY A 218 13.49 9.45 9.18
CA GLY A 218 14.46 8.40 8.92
C GLY A 218 13.74 7.07 8.74
N MET A 219 14.46 6.08 8.22
CA MET A 219 14.08 4.68 8.28
C MET A 219 15.30 3.92 8.81
N ASN A 220 15.09 3.06 9.78
CA ASN A 220 16.16 2.32 10.43
C ASN A 220 16.25 0.93 9.78
N PRO A 221 17.33 0.62 9.03
CA PRO A 221 17.49 -0.69 8.43
C PRO A 221 17.70 -1.76 9.49
N THR A 222 17.13 -2.94 9.27
CA THR A 222 17.36 -4.11 10.11
C THR A 222 18.78 -4.63 9.87
N PRO A 223 19.60 -4.82 10.92
CA PRO A 223 20.92 -5.42 10.78
C PRO A 223 20.84 -6.79 10.11
N ASP A 224 21.87 -7.16 9.36
CA ASP A 224 21.98 -8.47 8.70
C ASP A 224 20.87 -8.78 7.68
N TRP A 225 20.20 -7.74 7.17
CA TRP A 225 19.19 -7.91 6.13
C TRP A 225 19.79 -8.42 4.81
N ASN A 226 19.12 -9.39 4.21
CA ASN A 226 19.41 -9.85 2.85
C ASN A 226 18.41 -9.21 1.89
N PRO A 227 18.85 -8.35 0.96
CA PRO A 227 17.96 -7.72 0.01
C PRO A 227 17.16 -8.74 -0.80
N ALA A 228 15.86 -8.48 -0.91
CA ALA A 228 14.90 -9.21 -1.72
C ALA A 228 14.48 -8.34 -2.91
N LEU A 229 14.62 -8.84 -4.13
CA LEU A 229 14.11 -8.19 -5.34
C LEU A 229 12.73 -8.75 -5.67
N HIS A 230 11.72 -7.89 -5.85
CA HIS A 230 10.36 -8.31 -6.18
C HIS A 230 10.25 -8.96 -7.58
N ARG A 231 10.91 -8.35 -8.57
CA ARG A 231 11.02 -8.79 -9.97
C ARG A 231 9.75 -8.75 -10.82
N ASP A 232 8.64 -8.30 -10.25
CA ASP A 232 7.36 -8.19 -10.96
C ASP A 232 6.55 -6.97 -10.48
N ILE A 233 7.17 -5.78 -10.48
CA ILE A 233 6.48 -4.53 -10.12
C ILE A 233 5.60 -4.11 -11.30
N THR A 234 4.30 -4.40 -11.21
CA THR A 234 3.29 -4.10 -12.25
C THR A 234 2.01 -3.58 -11.60
N PRO A 235 1.12 -2.88 -12.31
CA PRO A 235 -0.15 -2.42 -11.73
C PRO A 235 -1.05 -3.56 -11.24
N ALA A 236 -0.96 -4.74 -11.85
CA ALA A 236 -1.72 -5.93 -11.46
C ALA A 236 -1.30 -6.46 -10.07
N ASN A 237 -0.08 -6.16 -9.65
CA ASN A 237 0.50 -6.58 -8.37
C ASN A 237 0.47 -5.47 -7.31
N ILE A 238 -0.11 -4.31 -7.62
CA ILE A 238 -0.35 -3.22 -6.66
C ILE A 238 -1.84 -3.25 -6.31
N HIS A 239 -2.14 -3.58 -5.06
CA HIS A 239 -3.48 -3.84 -4.56
C HIS A 239 -3.94 -2.75 -3.60
N PHE A 240 -5.25 -2.53 -3.56
CA PHE A 240 -5.89 -1.60 -2.63
C PHE A 240 -6.84 -2.32 -1.69
N GLN A 241 -6.88 -1.84 -0.45
CA GLN A 241 -7.98 -2.10 0.47
C GLN A 241 -9.02 -0.98 0.35
N GLN A 242 -10.28 -1.28 0.64
CA GLN A 242 -11.30 -0.25 0.75
C GLN A 242 -10.89 0.77 1.84
N PRO A 243 -11.06 2.09 1.59
CA PRO A 243 -10.81 3.10 2.60
C PRO A 243 -11.69 2.82 3.82
N ARG A 244 -11.07 2.88 5.00
CA ARG A 244 -11.79 2.75 6.26
C ARG A 244 -12.03 4.15 6.82
N ARG A 245 -13.22 4.38 7.41
CA ARG A 245 -13.59 5.65 8.04
C ARG A 245 -13.51 6.83 7.06
N ASN A 246 -12.65 7.81 7.35
CA ASN A 246 -12.47 9.03 6.56
C ASN A 246 -11.22 8.98 5.68
N GLU A 247 -10.53 7.84 5.58
CA GLU A 247 -9.40 7.68 4.68
C GLU A 247 -9.79 8.04 3.24
N THR A 248 -8.98 8.87 2.57
CA THR A 248 -9.22 9.19 1.16
C THR A 248 -8.98 7.97 0.27
N TYR A 249 -7.93 7.21 0.59
CA TYR A 249 -7.57 5.95 -0.04
C TYR A 249 -7.28 4.93 1.06
N GLY A 250 -7.76 3.69 0.90
CA GLY A 250 -7.38 2.61 1.79
C GLY A 250 -5.94 2.16 1.55
N GLN A 251 -5.48 1.10 2.22
CA GLN A 251 -4.08 0.68 2.13
C GLN A 251 -3.69 0.26 0.70
N CYS A 252 -2.58 0.82 0.22
CA CYS A 252 -1.89 0.36 -0.99
C CYS A 252 -0.80 -0.65 -0.62
N LYS A 253 -0.88 -1.86 -1.19
CA LYS A 253 -0.03 -3.01 -0.89
C LYS A 253 0.56 -3.62 -2.15
N LEU A 254 1.84 -3.97 -2.11
CA LEU A 254 2.52 -4.75 -3.13
C LEU A 254 2.35 -6.25 -2.84
N GLY A 255 1.97 -7.02 -3.85
CA GLY A 255 1.73 -8.47 -3.74
C GLY A 255 2.34 -9.28 -4.87
N ASN A 256 1.99 -10.57 -4.93
CA ASN A 256 2.50 -11.55 -5.90
C ASN A 256 4.02 -11.79 -5.81
N TYR A 257 4.41 -12.57 -4.80
CA TYR A 257 5.81 -12.91 -4.51
C TYR A 257 6.39 -14.05 -5.36
N SER A 258 5.72 -14.45 -6.43
CA SER A 258 6.09 -15.64 -7.22
C SER A 258 7.46 -15.52 -7.91
N SER A 259 7.90 -14.29 -8.18
CA SER A 259 9.15 -13.98 -8.86
C SER A 259 10.24 -13.46 -7.93
N VAL A 260 9.97 -13.34 -6.62
CA VAL A 260 10.89 -12.75 -5.65
C VAL A 260 12.22 -13.50 -5.65
N TYR A 261 13.31 -12.73 -5.57
CA TYR A 261 14.66 -13.25 -5.47
C TYR A 261 15.35 -12.71 -4.24
N LEU A 262 15.70 -13.60 -3.31
CA LEU A 262 16.55 -13.28 -2.17
C LEU A 262 18.00 -13.28 -2.63
N SER A 263 18.65 -12.13 -2.56
CA SER A 263 20.08 -12.07 -2.81
C SER A 263 20.82 -12.74 -1.65
N SER A 264 21.82 -13.58 -1.96
CA SER A 264 22.71 -14.16 -0.94
C SER A 264 23.75 -13.17 -0.43
N HIS A 265 23.47 -11.87 -0.54
CA HIS A 265 24.34 -10.77 -0.17
C HIS A 265 23.78 -10.10 1.08
N HIS A 266 24.62 -9.96 2.09
CA HIS A 266 24.29 -9.26 3.33
C HIS A 266 24.55 -7.76 3.14
N ASN A 267 23.55 -6.93 3.47
CA ASN A 267 23.77 -5.49 3.68
C ASN A 267 24.65 -5.37 4.91
N GLY A 268 25.98 -5.24 4.71
CA GLY A 268 27.00 -5.21 5.76
C GLY A 268 26.60 -4.41 7.01
N ASP A 269 27.27 -4.63 8.14
CA ASP A 269 27.09 -3.88 9.40
C ASP A 269 27.28 -2.34 9.34
N GLY A 270 27.36 -1.74 8.14
CA GLY A 270 27.64 -0.33 7.90
C GLY A 270 29.08 0.10 8.22
N GLN A 271 29.91 -0.80 8.78
CA GLN A 271 31.28 -0.53 9.21
C GLN A 271 32.33 -1.31 8.41
N SER A 272 31.92 -2.39 7.74
CA SER A 272 32.83 -3.23 6.99
C SER A 272 33.28 -2.61 5.65
N ASN A 273 34.59 -2.55 5.44
CA ASN A 273 35.25 -2.13 4.18
C ASN A 273 35.03 -3.13 3.02
N VAL A 274 33.98 -3.97 3.07
CA VAL A 274 33.69 -4.91 1.98
C VAL A 274 33.48 -4.12 0.70
N GLU A 275 34.14 -4.54 -0.38
CA GLU A 275 34.07 -3.90 -1.69
C GLU A 275 32.59 -3.64 -2.06
N ARG A 276 32.19 -2.36 -2.10
CA ARG A 276 30.86 -1.83 -2.47
C ARG A 276 30.21 -2.52 -3.68
N VAL A 277 31.02 -3.07 -4.59
CA VAL A 277 30.60 -3.79 -5.80
C VAL A 277 30.02 -5.17 -5.48
N ARG A 278 30.41 -5.82 -4.38
CA ARG A 278 29.92 -7.14 -3.94
C ARG A 278 28.64 -7.09 -3.11
N ALA A 279 28.15 -5.89 -2.79
CA ALA A 279 26.90 -5.65 -2.05
C ALA A 279 25.76 -5.26 -3.00
N LYS A 280 25.70 -5.85 -4.19
CA LYS A 280 24.63 -5.60 -5.18
C LYS A 280 23.70 -6.80 -5.23
N ALA A 281 22.40 -6.58 -5.03
CA ALA A 281 21.40 -7.57 -5.39
C ALA A 281 21.30 -7.64 -6.92
N LEU A 282 21.89 -8.69 -7.51
CA LEU A 282 21.94 -8.93 -8.95
C LEU A 282 21.31 -10.27 -9.28
N VAL A 283 20.46 -10.28 -10.29
CA VAL A 283 19.83 -11.51 -10.80
C VAL A 283 19.65 -11.41 -12.31
N PRO A 284 19.71 -12.54 -13.06
CA PRO A 284 19.30 -12.52 -14.45
C PRO A 284 17.85 -12.03 -14.59
N ARG A 285 17.51 -11.44 -15.74
CA ARG A 285 16.12 -11.12 -16.08
C ARG A 285 15.22 -12.33 -15.97
N LEU A 286 13.95 -12.10 -15.64
CA LEU A 286 12.95 -13.16 -15.60
C LEU A 286 12.86 -13.83 -16.98
N GLY A 287 12.94 -15.16 -17.01
CA GLY A 287 12.99 -15.94 -18.26
C GLY A 287 14.33 -15.89 -19.03
N GLY A 288 15.31 -15.11 -18.56
CA GLY A 288 16.65 -15.05 -19.14
C GLY A 288 17.50 -16.28 -18.82
N PRO A 289 18.57 -16.53 -19.60
CA PRO A 289 19.50 -17.63 -19.31
C PRO A 289 20.17 -17.40 -17.95
N HIS A 290 20.45 -18.49 -17.24
CA HIS A 290 21.27 -18.43 -16.03
C HIS A 290 22.67 -17.93 -16.38
N LYS A 291 23.20 -17.03 -15.55
CA LYS A 291 24.53 -16.43 -15.69
C LYS A 291 25.27 -16.55 -14.36
N HIS A 292 26.58 -16.68 -14.43
CA HIS A 292 27.42 -16.64 -13.24
C HIS A 292 27.44 -15.22 -12.65
N LEU A 293 27.64 -15.12 -11.33
CA LEU A 293 27.66 -13.83 -10.64
C LEU A 293 28.69 -12.86 -11.22
N ASP A 294 29.90 -13.32 -11.55
CA ASP A 294 30.95 -12.48 -12.15
C ASP A 294 30.52 -11.88 -13.50
N GLU A 295 29.74 -12.62 -14.29
CA GLU A 295 29.20 -12.13 -15.56
C GLU A 295 28.11 -11.08 -15.32
N LEU A 296 27.23 -11.30 -14.32
CA LEU A 296 26.22 -10.32 -13.94
C LEU A 296 26.85 -9.02 -13.43
N ILE A 297 27.94 -9.09 -12.66
CA ILE A 297 28.68 -7.91 -12.21
C ILE A 297 29.26 -7.14 -13.40
N GLN A 298 29.87 -7.84 -14.37
CA GLN A 298 30.40 -7.20 -15.58
C GLN A 298 29.31 -6.53 -16.42
N LEU A 299 28.13 -7.16 -16.53
CA LEU A 299 26.99 -6.60 -17.23
C LEU A 299 26.40 -5.39 -16.47
N ASP A 300 26.35 -5.43 -15.13
CA ASP A 300 25.93 -4.29 -14.31
C ASP A 300 26.92 -3.13 -14.41
N ASP A 301 28.22 -3.38 -14.43
CA ASP A 301 29.23 -2.32 -14.62
C ASP A 301 29.14 -1.69 -16.02
N LYS A 302 28.67 -2.47 -17.01
CA LYS A 302 28.47 -2.00 -18.39
C LYS A 302 27.16 -1.22 -18.58
N TYR A 303 26.07 -1.65 -17.95
CA TYR A 303 24.71 -1.15 -18.25
C TYR A 303 23.91 -0.68 -17.04
N GLY A 304 24.38 -0.91 -15.82
CA GLY A 304 23.55 -1.01 -14.61
C GLY A 304 22.61 0.16 -14.37
N TYR A 305 23.05 1.37 -14.73
CA TYR A 305 22.26 2.61 -14.61
C TYR A 305 21.83 3.21 -15.95
N THR A 306 22.03 2.53 -17.07
CA THR A 306 21.57 2.98 -18.40
C THR A 306 20.05 2.88 -18.51
N TYR A 307 19.40 3.99 -18.85
CA TYR A 307 17.98 4.04 -19.22
C TYR A 307 17.90 4.38 -20.72
N GLN A 308 17.14 3.70 -21.57
CA GLN A 308 16.27 2.53 -21.37
C GLN A 308 17.02 1.24 -21.05
N GLU A 309 16.29 0.30 -20.47
CA GLU A 309 16.80 -1.02 -20.13
C GLU A 309 17.35 -1.80 -21.33
N GLN A 310 18.53 -2.41 -21.18
CA GLN A 310 19.16 -3.21 -22.23
C GLN A 310 18.81 -4.70 -22.12
N PRO A 311 18.74 -5.48 -23.23
CA PRO A 311 18.32 -6.89 -23.20
C PRO A 311 19.16 -7.79 -22.30
N ASP A 312 20.46 -7.51 -22.19
CA ASP A 312 21.43 -8.23 -21.37
C ASP A 312 21.71 -7.57 -20.02
N GLN A 313 21.04 -6.44 -19.71
CA GLN A 313 21.17 -5.78 -18.42
C GLN A 313 20.62 -6.68 -17.30
N PRO A 314 21.38 -6.91 -16.22
CA PRO A 314 20.90 -7.65 -15.05
C PRO A 314 19.77 -6.90 -14.37
N TYR A 315 18.90 -7.65 -13.70
CA TYR A 315 17.83 -7.07 -12.90
C TYR A 315 18.38 -6.71 -11.51
N THR A 316 18.08 -5.50 -11.05
CA THR A 316 18.61 -4.93 -9.79
C THR A 316 17.55 -4.08 -9.08
N VAL A 317 17.87 -3.51 -7.92
CA VAL A 317 17.02 -2.52 -7.24
C VAL A 317 16.63 -1.33 -8.15
N ILE A 318 17.52 -0.95 -9.08
CA ILE A 318 17.26 0.15 -10.04
C ILE A 318 16.16 -0.24 -11.01
N SER A 319 16.09 -1.52 -11.42
CA SER A 319 15.00 -2.01 -12.28
C SER A 319 13.63 -1.86 -11.59
N GLU A 320 13.56 -2.10 -10.28
CA GLU A 320 12.31 -1.95 -9.50
C GLU A 320 11.87 -0.48 -9.43
N TRP A 321 12.82 0.45 -9.22
CA TRP A 321 12.55 1.88 -9.23
C TRP A 321 12.07 2.37 -10.59
N ARG A 322 12.63 1.84 -11.68
CA ARG A 322 12.20 2.17 -13.04
C ARG A 322 10.81 1.66 -13.33
N ALA A 323 10.52 0.41 -12.97
CA ALA A 323 9.18 -0.16 -13.12
C ALA A 323 8.14 0.68 -12.38
N LEU A 324 8.43 1.10 -11.14
CA LEU A 324 7.56 2.03 -10.41
C LEU A 324 7.43 3.40 -11.10
N GLY A 325 8.52 3.95 -11.63
CA GLY A 325 8.50 5.21 -12.38
C GLY A 325 7.69 5.14 -13.69
N GLU A 326 7.72 4.01 -14.39
CA GLU A 326 6.89 3.74 -15.58
C GLU A 326 5.40 3.67 -15.23
N ILE A 327 5.06 2.99 -14.13
CA ILE A 327 3.69 2.93 -13.60
C ILE A 327 3.19 4.34 -13.24
N LEU A 328 3.98 5.15 -12.53
CA LEU A 328 3.59 6.50 -12.14
C LEU A 328 3.39 7.43 -13.34
N GLN A 329 4.24 7.32 -14.37
CA GLN A 329 4.00 8.04 -15.63
C GLN A 329 2.71 7.57 -16.31
N ALA A 330 2.42 6.28 -16.31
CA ALA A 330 1.18 5.73 -16.85
C ALA A 330 -0.07 6.18 -16.07
N MET A 331 0.07 6.49 -14.77
CA MET A 331 -0.96 7.12 -13.94
C MET A 331 -1.14 8.62 -14.25
N MET A 332 -0.10 9.29 -14.71
CA MET A 332 -0.12 10.74 -14.99
C MET A 332 -0.52 11.08 -16.42
N ILE A 333 -0.26 10.17 -17.36
CA ILE A 333 -0.41 10.43 -18.79
C ILE A 333 -1.55 9.57 -19.32
N PRO A 334 -2.58 10.17 -19.92
CA PRO A 334 -3.70 9.41 -20.46
C PRO A 334 -3.24 8.53 -21.63
N PRO A 335 -3.89 7.38 -21.84
CA PRO A 335 -3.59 6.53 -22.99
C PRO A 335 -3.95 7.26 -24.29
N SER A 336 -3.14 7.04 -25.31
CA SER A 336 -3.36 7.62 -26.64
C SER A 336 -3.76 6.52 -27.62
N GLY A 337 -5.04 6.49 -27.98
CA GLY A 337 -5.64 5.53 -28.90
C GLY A 337 -7.02 5.06 -28.43
N THR A 338 -7.78 4.40 -29.30
CA THR A 338 -9.19 4.05 -29.02
C THR A 338 -9.38 2.78 -28.19
N LYS A 339 -8.35 1.94 -28.00
CA LYS A 339 -8.37 0.71 -27.15
C LYS A 339 -6.95 0.27 -26.81
N THR A 340 -6.35 0.87 -25.79
CA THR A 340 -5.05 0.43 -25.26
C THR A 340 -5.29 -0.27 -23.93
N ASN A 341 -4.92 -1.55 -23.83
CA ASN A 341 -4.85 -2.19 -22.52
C ASN A 341 -3.71 -1.56 -21.69
N VAL A 342 -3.78 -1.72 -20.36
CA VAL A 342 -2.82 -1.11 -19.41
C VAL A 342 -1.39 -1.47 -19.76
N HIS A 343 -1.14 -2.73 -20.10
CA HIS A 343 0.19 -3.19 -20.51
C HIS A 343 0.74 -2.46 -21.74
N ALA A 344 -0.06 -2.31 -22.80
CA ALA A 344 0.35 -1.60 -24.01
C ALA A 344 0.60 -0.11 -23.75
N HIS A 345 -0.17 0.51 -22.84
CA HIS A 345 0.06 1.89 -22.42
C HIS A 345 1.41 2.04 -21.71
N ILE A 346 1.72 1.18 -20.75
CA ILE A 346 3.01 1.20 -20.03
C ILE A 346 4.17 0.97 -21.00
N LEU A 347 4.05 0.02 -21.94
CA LEU A 347 5.07 -0.17 -22.97
C LEU A 347 5.29 1.08 -23.83
N LYS A 348 4.24 1.84 -24.12
CA LYS A 348 4.34 3.11 -24.86
C LYS A 348 5.02 4.21 -24.04
N ILE A 349 4.73 4.27 -22.74
CA ILE A 349 5.42 5.17 -21.81
C ILE A 349 6.91 4.84 -21.76
N ALA A 350 7.25 3.56 -21.61
CA ALA A 350 8.64 3.09 -21.53
C ALA A 350 9.45 3.37 -22.82
N GLN A 351 8.80 3.50 -23.98
CA GLN A 351 9.45 3.85 -25.25
C GLN A 351 10.06 5.26 -25.28
N HIS A 352 9.67 6.14 -24.37
CA HIS A 352 10.11 7.52 -24.35
C HIS A 352 10.93 7.85 -23.09
N GLY A 353 11.68 8.95 -23.16
CA GLY A 353 12.41 9.48 -22.01
C GLY A 353 11.46 9.99 -20.93
N VAL A 354 11.77 9.74 -19.66
CA VAL A 354 10.94 10.23 -18.53
C VAL A 354 10.71 11.74 -18.57
N ARG A 355 11.71 12.52 -18.99
CA ARG A 355 11.58 13.97 -19.12
C ARG A 355 10.60 14.36 -20.22
N TYR A 356 10.67 13.69 -21.36
CA TYR A 356 9.78 13.92 -22.50
C TYR A 356 8.32 13.62 -22.12
N ASN A 357 8.10 12.49 -21.46
CA ASN A 357 6.76 12.10 -21.00
C ASN A 357 6.16 13.12 -20.03
N LEU A 358 6.97 13.67 -19.12
CA LEU A 358 6.50 14.54 -18.05
C LEU A 358 6.54 16.04 -18.38
N GLU A 359 7.09 16.46 -19.50
CA GLU A 359 7.30 17.87 -19.88
C GLU A 359 5.99 18.69 -19.83
N ASN A 360 4.91 18.11 -20.34
CA ASN A 360 3.60 18.76 -20.44
C ASN A 360 2.56 18.16 -19.48
N ALA A 361 3.00 17.34 -18.51
CA ALA A 361 2.09 16.71 -17.56
C ALA A 361 1.65 17.70 -16.48
N ASP A 362 0.33 17.90 -16.30
CA ASP A 362 -0.27 18.85 -15.34
C ASP A 362 -0.24 18.33 -13.89
N TYR A 363 0.97 18.17 -13.36
CA TYR A 363 1.23 17.71 -11.99
C TYR A 363 2.21 18.65 -11.29
N SER A 364 2.38 18.54 -9.98
CA SER A 364 3.39 19.36 -9.31
C SER A 364 4.81 19.04 -9.80
N ALA A 365 5.67 20.05 -9.79
CA ALA A 365 7.09 19.86 -10.06
C ALA A 365 7.74 18.87 -9.07
N ALA A 366 7.23 18.82 -7.84
CA ALA A 366 7.72 17.88 -6.82
C ALA A 366 7.51 16.42 -7.23
N LEU A 367 6.31 16.07 -7.73
CA LEU A 367 6.02 14.71 -8.19
C LEU A 367 6.81 14.38 -9.48
N ARG A 368 6.85 15.30 -10.45
CA ARG A 368 7.64 15.06 -11.67
C ARG A 368 9.12 14.83 -11.37
N ASN A 369 9.70 15.63 -10.48
CA ASN A 369 11.12 15.54 -10.13
C ASN A 369 11.46 14.25 -9.38
N ILE A 370 10.59 13.76 -8.50
CA ILE A 370 10.86 12.48 -7.80
C ILE A 370 10.78 11.30 -8.77
N ILE A 371 9.88 11.33 -9.77
CA ILE A 371 9.79 10.28 -10.80
C ILE A 371 11.01 10.29 -11.70
N VAL A 372 11.43 11.47 -12.19
CA VAL A 372 12.70 11.61 -12.93
C VAL A 372 13.84 11.04 -12.10
N ARG A 373 13.88 11.37 -10.80
CA ARG A 373 14.91 10.86 -9.89
C ARG A 373 14.88 9.34 -9.76
N LEU A 374 13.72 8.71 -9.57
CA LEU A 374 13.59 7.25 -9.52
C LEU A 374 14.21 6.58 -10.76
N MET A 375 13.96 7.16 -11.93
CA MET A 375 14.33 6.54 -13.21
C MET A 375 15.77 6.81 -13.65
N THR A 376 16.35 7.93 -13.22
CA THR A 376 17.70 8.36 -13.64
C THR A 376 18.73 8.36 -12.51
N LEU A 377 18.39 7.90 -11.30
CA LEU A 377 19.35 7.82 -10.20
C LEU A 377 20.50 6.87 -10.56
N ASN A 378 21.73 7.39 -10.52
CA ASN A 378 22.93 6.58 -10.60
C ASN A 378 23.53 6.43 -9.18
N PRO A 379 23.42 5.25 -8.56
CA PRO A 379 23.97 5.03 -7.21
C PRO A 379 25.50 5.04 -7.17
N ASP A 380 26.16 4.88 -8.32
CA ASP A 380 27.62 4.88 -8.45
C ASP A 380 28.16 6.23 -8.95
N GLU A 381 27.31 7.27 -8.93
CA GLU A 381 27.72 8.65 -9.23
C GLU A 381 28.82 9.09 -8.25
N LYS A 382 29.95 9.54 -8.81
CA LYS A 382 31.08 10.10 -8.05
C LYS A 382 31.09 11.62 -8.15
N LEU A 383 31.37 12.26 -7.03
CA LEU A 383 31.69 13.68 -6.95
C LEU A 383 33.06 13.95 -7.59
N LYS A 384 33.38 15.24 -7.79
CA LYS A 384 34.65 15.66 -8.41
C LYS A 384 35.89 15.20 -7.63
N ASP A 385 35.76 14.97 -6.33
CA ASP A 385 36.82 14.45 -5.47
C ASP A 385 36.96 12.91 -5.52
N GLY A 386 36.16 12.24 -6.35
CA GLY A 386 36.15 10.79 -6.50
C GLY A 386 35.32 10.05 -5.44
N LYS A 387 34.77 10.75 -4.43
CA LYS A 387 33.87 10.14 -3.46
C LYS A 387 32.52 9.85 -4.08
N TYR A 388 31.89 8.76 -3.68
CA TYR A 388 30.54 8.47 -4.12
C TYR A 388 29.55 9.48 -3.51
N ARG A 389 28.63 9.99 -4.34
CA ARG A 389 27.56 10.88 -3.88
C ARG A 389 26.63 10.19 -2.89
N PHE A 390 26.42 8.88 -3.05
CA PHE A 390 25.66 8.05 -2.12
C PHE A 390 26.63 7.11 -1.40
N PRO A 391 27.10 7.44 -0.19
CA PRO A 391 28.07 6.59 0.51
C PRO A 391 27.48 5.22 0.87
N ASN A 392 26.20 5.19 1.27
CA ASN A 392 25.50 3.99 1.75
C ASN A 392 24.57 3.45 0.66
N ARG A 393 24.94 2.31 0.06
CA ARG A 393 24.18 1.68 -1.05
C ARG A 393 23.02 0.82 -0.55
N ASP A 394 23.21 0.24 0.62
CA ASP A 394 22.30 -0.61 1.38
C ASP A 394 21.03 0.09 1.88
N THR A 395 20.99 1.43 1.85
CA THR A 395 19.86 2.25 2.32
C THR A 395 19.30 3.17 1.24
N LEU A 396 19.61 2.89 -0.03
CA LEU A 396 19.22 3.79 -1.13
C LEU A 396 17.72 3.90 -1.33
N THR A 397 16.99 2.79 -1.19
CA THR A 397 15.53 2.78 -1.36
C THR A 397 14.85 3.54 -0.23
N SER A 398 15.35 3.38 0.99
CA SER A 398 14.96 4.12 2.19
C SER A 398 15.18 5.62 2.01
N ASN A 399 16.35 6.02 1.49
CA ASN A 399 16.66 7.42 1.20
C ASN A 399 15.72 8.01 0.13
N LEU A 400 15.40 7.25 -0.91
CA LEU A 400 14.40 7.64 -1.91
C LEU A 400 13.01 7.79 -1.29
N CYS A 401 12.60 6.86 -0.42
CA CYS A 401 11.33 6.90 0.29
C CYS A 401 11.23 8.13 1.20
N ILE A 402 12.27 8.43 1.99
CA ILE A 402 12.33 9.63 2.85
C ILE A 402 12.23 10.91 2.01
N LEU A 403 12.98 10.98 0.90
CA LEU A 403 12.95 12.13 0.00
C LEU A 403 11.54 12.33 -0.60
N ALA A 404 10.94 11.26 -1.13
CA ALA A 404 9.61 11.28 -1.69
C ALA A 404 8.58 11.72 -0.66
N PHE A 405 8.66 11.17 0.56
CA PHE A 405 7.76 11.51 1.66
C PHE A 405 7.90 12.98 2.09
N GLY A 406 9.11 13.50 2.18
CA GLY A 406 9.36 14.92 2.46
C GLY A 406 8.71 15.84 1.43
N ARG A 407 8.84 15.51 0.14
CA ARG A 407 8.21 16.25 -0.96
C ARG A 407 6.68 16.12 -0.94
N TYR A 408 6.16 14.93 -0.66
CA TYR A 408 4.73 14.69 -0.46
C TYR A 408 4.16 15.56 0.66
N ARG A 409 4.83 15.65 1.82
CA ARG A 409 4.36 16.52 2.92
C ARG A 409 4.32 17.99 2.54
N GLN A 410 5.34 18.47 1.84
CA GLN A 410 5.35 19.85 1.32
C GLN A 410 4.18 20.08 0.38
N TRP A 411 4.00 19.20 -0.62
CA TRP A 411 2.87 19.25 -1.54
C TRP A 411 1.52 19.23 -0.79
N ARG A 412 1.35 18.33 0.17
CA ARG A 412 0.13 18.18 0.99
C ARG A 412 -0.22 19.46 1.75
N SER A 413 0.78 20.20 2.22
CA SER A 413 0.58 21.46 2.94
C SER A 413 0.25 22.65 2.04
N LEU A 414 0.69 22.62 0.77
CA LEU A 414 0.63 23.77 -0.14
C LEU A 414 -0.48 23.69 -1.18
N VAL A 415 -0.93 22.49 -1.53
CA VAL A 415 -1.90 22.25 -2.61
C VAL A 415 -3.27 21.90 -2.01
N PRO A 416 -4.37 22.54 -2.45
CA PRO A 416 -5.71 22.27 -1.92
C PRO A 416 -6.10 20.79 -1.97
N GLU A 417 -5.88 20.13 -3.11
CA GLU A 417 -6.07 18.68 -3.28
C GLU A 417 -5.36 17.89 -2.16
N GLY A 418 -4.14 18.27 -1.83
CA GLY A 418 -3.35 17.61 -0.79
C GLY A 418 -3.86 17.88 0.63
N GLN A 419 -4.34 19.09 0.92
CA GLN A 419 -4.88 19.44 2.23
C GLN A 419 -6.14 18.63 2.58
N GLU A 420 -6.90 18.22 1.56
CA GLU A 420 -8.10 17.38 1.69
C GLU A 420 -7.77 15.89 1.88
N VAL A 421 -6.55 15.44 1.53
CA VAL A 421 -6.17 14.04 1.69
C VAL A 421 -6.09 13.67 3.16
N VAL A 422 -6.85 12.65 3.55
CA VAL A 422 -6.77 11.96 4.84
C VAL A 422 -6.05 10.63 4.60
N THR A 423 -4.89 10.48 5.24
CA THR A 423 -4.01 9.32 5.08
C THR A 423 -4.36 8.20 6.06
N VAL A 424 -4.18 6.94 5.66
CA VAL A 424 -4.33 5.75 6.52
C VAL A 424 -3.60 5.90 7.85
N GLU A 425 -2.37 6.41 7.84
CA GLU A 425 -1.58 6.58 9.07
C GLU A 425 -2.21 7.60 10.04
N ALA A 426 -2.89 8.63 9.52
CA ALA A 426 -3.54 9.63 10.36
C ALA A 426 -4.79 9.04 11.03
N GLU A 427 -5.58 8.26 10.30
CA GLU A 427 -6.75 7.57 10.83
C GLU A 427 -6.36 6.45 11.80
N ARG A 428 -5.28 5.70 11.53
CA ARG A 428 -4.74 4.71 12.47
C ARG A 428 -4.31 5.34 13.79
N LEU A 429 -3.64 6.49 13.75
CA LEU A 429 -3.27 7.22 14.96
C LEU A 429 -4.49 7.77 15.71
N GLY A 430 -5.49 8.27 14.99
CA GLY A 430 -6.78 8.65 15.57
C GLY A 430 -7.46 7.48 16.26
N GLN A 431 -7.49 6.32 15.60
CA GLN A 431 -8.09 5.11 16.15
C GLN A 431 -7.33 4.58 17.37
N ALA A 432 -6.00 4.55 17.33
CA ALA A 432 -5.21 4.13 18.48
C ALA A 432 -5.47 5.03 19.70
N ALA A 433 -5.70 6.33 19.48
CA ALA A 433 -6.09 7.26 20.53
C ALA A 433 -7.52 7.01 21.05
N GLU A 434 -8.48 6.75 20.15
CA GLU A 434 -9.86 6.37 20.51
C GLU A 434 -9.90 5.06 21.31
N ASP A 435 -9.17 4.04 20.87
CA ASP A 435 -9.08 2.73 21.55
C ASP A 435 -8.38 2.84 22.91
N ALA A 436 -7.32 3.65 23.01
CA ALA A 436 -6.67 3.93 24.28
C ALA A 436 -7.63 4.62 25.26
N ASN A 437 -8.44 5.57 24.77
CA ASN A 437 -9.47 6.22 25.58
C ASN A 437 -10.57 5.24 26.00
N ALA A 438 -11.10 4.42 25.08
CA ALA A 438 -12.12 3.42 25.39
C ALA A 438 -11.61 2.37 26.39
N THR A 439 -10.34 1.96 26.25
CA THR A 439 -9.69 1.05 27.20
C THR A 439 -9.55 1.70 28.58
N ALA A 440 -9.15 2.97 28.64
CA ALA A 440 -9.07 3.72 29.90
C ALA A 440 -10.45 3.83 30.57
N GLU A 441 -11.51 4.14 29.81
CA GLU A 441 -12.89 4.18 30.30
C GLU A 441 -13.36 2.83 30.84
N ALA A 442 -13.06 1.73 30.13
CA ALA A 442 -13.41 0.37 30.58
C ALA A 442 -12.69 -0.02 31.89
N VAL A 443 -11.42 0.37 32.03
CA VAL A 443 -10.65 0.17 33.27
C VAL A 443 -11.26 0.97 34.43
N VAL A 444 -11.64 2.24 34.20
CA VAL A 444 -12.32 3.06 35.21
C VAL A 444 -13.64 2.43 35.65
N ALA A 445 -14.50 2.03 34.70
CA ALA A 445 -15.77 1.37 35.01
C ALA A 445 -15.58 0.06 35.79
N THR A 446 -14.54 -0.71 35.47
CA THR A 446 -14.19 -1.93 36.19
C THR A 446 -13.77 -1.63 37.63
N LEU A 447 -12.94 -0.61 37.84
CA LEU A 447 -12.52 -0.17 39.17
C LEU A 447 -13.70 0.37 40.01
N GLU A 448 -14.63 1.09 39.41
CA GLU A 448 -15.87 1.54 40.08
C GLU A 448 -16.74 0.35 40.50
N MET A 449 -16.90 -0.65 39.63
CA MET A 449 -17.60 -1.89 39.96
C MET A 449 -16.94 -2.60 41.15
N TYR A 450 -15.60 -2.69 41.20
CA TYR A 450 -14.89 -3.27 42.33
C TYR A 450 -15.13 -2.51 43.64
N LYS A 451 -15.12 -1.17 43.61
CA LYS A 451 -15.45 -0.35 44.80
C LYS A 451 -16.88 -0.60 45.31
N VAL A 452 -17.83 -0.79 44.39
CA VAL A 452 -19.21 -1.13 44.77
C VAL A 452 -19.27 -2.51 45.43
N VAL A 453 -18.57 -3.50 44.88
CA VAL A 453 -18.48 -4.85 45.47
C VAL A 453 -17.83 -4.79 46.86
N GLU A 454 -16.71 -4.10 47.03
CA GLU A 454 -16.06 -3.91 48.33
C GLU A 454 -16.99 -3.22 49.34
N SER A 455 -17.72 -2.18 48.94
CA SER A 455 -18.69 -1.51 49.81
C SER A 455 -19.84 -2.42 50.24
N ILE A 456 -20.29 -3.32 49.35
CA ILE A 456 -21.31 -4.32 49.68
C ILE A 456 -20.74 -5.32 50.70
N GLU A 457 -19.54 -5.83 50.45
CA GLU A 457 -18.86 -6.78 51.36
C GLU A 457 -18.63 -6.17 52.74
N GLU A 458 -18.20 -4.91 52.84
CA GLU A 458 -18.04 -4.18 54.10
C GLU A 458 -19.38 -4.04 54.85
N LYS A 459 -20.45 -3.62 54.15
CA LYS A 459 -21.79 -3.50 54.74
C LYS A 459 -22.37 -4.84 55.17
N GLU A 460 -22.06 -5.93 54.46
CA GLU A 460 -22.48 -7.29 54.86
C GLU A 460 -21.67 -7.80 56.06
N MET A 461 -20.38 -7.49 56.17
CA MET A 461 -19.57 -7.84 57.33
C MET A 461 -20.03 -7.10 58.61
N GLU A 462 -20.46 -5.84 58.51
CA GLU A 462 -20.99 -5.08 59.65
C GLU A 462 -22.29 -5.65 60.23
N LYS A 463 -23.09 -6.38 59.43
CA LYS A 463 -24.35 -6.99 59.88
C LYS A 463 -24.15 -8.22 60.78
N GLY A 464 -22.91 -8.63 61.04
CA GLY A 464 -22.57 -9.77 61.89
C GLY A 464 -23.01 -11.11 61.27
N PRO A 465 -22.65 -12.25 61.88
CA PRO A 465 -23.00 -13.57 61.35
C PRO A 465 -24.52 -13.71 61.28
N TRP A 466 -25.01 -13.88 60.05
CA TRP A 466 -26.42 -14.06 59.67
C TRP A 466 -27.24 -14.76 60.76
N ARG A 467 -28.05 -13.99 61.50
CA ARG A 467 -29.20 -14.54 62.22
C ARG A 467 -30.34 -14.61 61.21
N LEU A 468 -30.82 -15.83 60.95
CA LEU A 468 -31.78 -16.16 59.90
C LEU A 468 -33.20 -15.59 60.08
N ASP A 469 -33.41 -14.69 61.06
CA ASP A 469 -34.74 -14.37 61.57
C ASP A 469 -35.25 -12.96 61.23
N ASP A 470 -34.41 -12.06 60.68
CA ASP A 470 -34.78 -10.65 60.47
C ASP A 470 -34.80 -10.25 58.98
N TYR A 471 -35.89 -10.61 58.29
CA TYR A 471 -36.27 -10.02 57.00
C TYR A 471 -37.46 -9.07 57.20
N GLN A 472 -37.18 -7.79 57.43
CA GLN A 472 -38.14 -6.71 57.13
C GLN A 472 -37.41 -5.54 56.44
N ASP A 473 -37.87 -5.27 55.23
CA ASP A 473 -37.87 -4.02 54.45
C ASP A 473 -36.67 -3.07 54.63
N ILE A 474 -35.78 -3.06 53.62
CA ILE A 474 -34.78 -2.00 53.45
C ILE A 474 -35.14 -1.23 52.17
N ASP A 475 -35.56 0.02 52.35
CA ASP A 475 -35.72 1.04 51.31
C ASP A 475 -34.34 1.46 50.75
N LEU A 476 -34.24 1.43 49.42
CA LEU A 476 -33.08 1.86 48.64
C LEU A 476 -33.23 3.34 48.31
N ASP A 477 -32.55 4.21 49.05
CA ASP A 477 -32.39 5.61 48.65
C ASP A 477 -30.97 6.12 48.94
N VAL A 478 -30.46 6.89 47.96
CA VAL A 478 -29.30 7.79 47.96
C VAL A 478 -27.90 7.16 47.79
N PHE A 479 -27.35 7.32 46.59
CA PHE A 479 -25.91 7.55 46.39
C PHE A 479 -25.72 8.81 45.54
N GLU A 480 -25.27 9.90 46.18
CA GLU A 480 -24.76 11.10 45.52
C GLU A 480 -23.23 11.02 45.43
N ASP A 481 -22.76 11.06 44.20
CA ASP A 481 -21.60 11.76 43.62
C ASP A 481 -20.37 12.07 44.50
N SER A 482 -19.20 11.58 44.07
CA SER A 482 -17.92 12.23 44.38
C SER A 482 -16.91 12.01 43.24
N GLY A 483 -16.76 13.04 42.40
CA GLY A 483 -15.74 13.11 41.36
C GLY A 483 -14.32 13.24 41.93
N ALA A 484 -13.39 12.46 41.39
CA ALA A 484 -11.96 12.64 41.57
C ALA A 484 -11.25 12.56 40.21
N ASN A 485 -10.53 13.63 39.88
CA ASN A 485 -9.81 13.86 38.63
C ASN A 485 -8.38 13.32 38.77
N TYR A 486 -7.90 12.50 37.82
CA TYR A 486 -6.51 12.01 37.78
C TYR A 486 -5.92 12.26 36.38
N GLN A 487 -5.25 13.40 36.22
CA GLN A 487 -4.28 13.67 35.17
C GLN A 487 -2.90 13.58 35.81
N ASP A 488 -2.10 12.57 35.45
CA ASP A 488 -0.63 12.61 35.50
C ASP A 488 -0.08 11.21 35.18
N MET A 489 0.02 10.86 33.88
CA MET A 489 0.95 9.84 33.39
C MET A 489 1.23 10.07 31.90
N ALA A 490 2.14 10.99 31.58
CA ALA A 490 2.75 11.10 30.25
C ALA A 490 4.10 11.82 30.31
N HIS A 491 5.15 11.11 30.70
CA HIS A 491 6.53 11.53 30.43
C HIS A 491 7.45 10.32 30.54
N PHE A 492 7.80 9.69 29.43
CA PHE A 492 9.07 8.97 29.28
C PHE A 492 9.36 8.74 27.79
N GLU A 493 10.55 9.21 27.37
CA GLU A 493 11.44 8.71 26.31
C GLU A 493 12.03 9.84 25.43
N GLU A 494 13.12 10.43 25.95
CA GLU A 494 14.18 11.06 25.17
C GLU A 494 15.42 10.16 25.24
N GLU A 495 16.00 9.81 24.09
CA GLU A 495 17.45 9.77 23.78
C GLU A 495 17.82 8.63 22.80
N MET A 496 18.01 8.97 21.52
CA MET A 496 19.28 8.81 20.79
C MET A 496 19.16 9.35 19.35
N ILE A 497 19.92 10.40 19.06
CA ILE A 497 19.91 11.14 17.79
C ILE A 497 21.17 10.77 16.98
N TYR A 498 20.98 10.14 15.81
CA TYR A 498 22.00 10.10 14.76
C TYR A 498 21.85 11.33 13.85
N ARG A 499 22.92 12.14 13.74
CA ARG A 499 22.95 13.34 12.88
C ARG A 499 23.09 12.96 11.41
N TYR A 500 22.01 13.13 10.64
CA TYR A 500 22.00 13.12 9.17
C TYR A 500 21.89 14.55 8.61
N ASP A 501 22.88 15.38 8.88
CA ASP A 501 22.97 16.74 8.34
C ASP A 501 24.09 16.82 7.31
N GLU A 502 23.83 16.46 6.04
CA GLU A 502 24.70 16.87 4.90
C GLU A 502 24.13 16.56 3.49
N LEU A 503 22.80 16.58 3.30
CA LEU A 503 22.21 16.60 1.95
C LEU A 503 21.39 17.88 1.76
N LEU A 504 22.08 18.93 1.29
CA LEU A 504 21.42 20.14 0.81
C LEU A 504 20.58 19.82 -0.44
N PRO A 505 19.33 20.31 -0.54
CA PRO A 505 18.56 20.19 -1.77
C PRO A 505 19.13 21.16 -2.80
N ASP A 506 19.75 20.61 -3.85
CA ASP A 506 20.10 21.38 -5.04
C ASP A 506 18.82 21.62 -5.86
N ASP A 507 17.99 22.56 -5.39
CA ASP A 507 16.73 22.98 -6.03
C ASP A 507 16.95 23.80 -7.33
N ASN A 508 18.18 23.79 -7.89
CA ASN A 508 18.57 24.55 -9.08
C ASN A 508 18.69 23.69 -10.35
N TRP A 509 17.80 22.74 -10.56
CA TRP A 509 17.61 22.18 -11.91
C TRP A 509 16.72 23.11 -12.71
N LYS A 510 17.31 24.18 -13.26
CA LYS A 510 16.67 24.91 -14.35
C LYS A 510 16.62 23.98 -15.57
N PHE A 511 15.46 23.93 -16.21
CA PHE A 511 15.32 23.35 -17.54
C PHE A 511 16.11 24.26 -18.48
N ASP A 512 17.30 23.81 -18.91
CA ASP A 512 17.98 24.46 -20.02
C ASP A 512 17.29 23.96 -21.30
N ASP A 513 16.69 24.90 -22.03
CA ASP A 513 16.06 24.75 -23.35
C ASP A 513 17.03 24.24 -24.44
#